data_AF-A0A957FQA5-F1
#
_entry.id   AF-A0A957FQA5-F1
#
_cell.length_a   1.000
_cell.length_b   1.000
_cell.length_c   1.000
_cell.angle_alpha   90.00
_cell.angle_beta   90.00
_cell.angle_gamma   90.00
#
_symmetry.space_group_name_H-M   'P 1'
#
loop_
_entity.id
_entity.type
_entity.pdbx_description
1 polymer ?
#
loop_
_entity_poly.entity_id
_entity_poly.type
_entity_poly.pdbx_seq_one_letter_code
_entity_poly.pdbx_strand_id
1 'polypeptide(L)' 'FGELFRMLSYEQVGAAAMMSRATAGVYRQTTIISTPGSPKAVQLAWEKLIAPELAHLVWTVAG' A
#
# COMPACT_ATOMS: atom_id res chain seq x y z
N PHE A 1 3.49 -3.15 4.02
CA PHE A 1 2.96 -2.24 2.97
C PHE A 1 3.56 -0.85 3.10
N GLY A 2 3.43 -0.20 4.25
CA GLY A 2 3.91 1.18 4.45
C GLY A 2 5.41 1.38 4.18
N GLU A 3 6.26 0.41 4.57
CA GLU A 3 7.70 0.46 4.33
C GLU A 3 8.03 0.46 2.83
N LEU A 4 7.47 -0.51 2.10
CA LEU A 4 7.64 -0.62 0.65
C LEU A 4 7.05 0.61 -0.07
N PHE A 5 5.90 1.10 0.38
CA PHE A 5 5.29 2.30 -0.18
C PHE A 5 6.19 3.53 0.00
N ARG A 6 6.78 3.71 1.18
CA ARG A 6 7.72 4.83 1.44
C ARG A 6 8.99 4.69 0.61
N MET A 7 9.51 3.49 0.44
CA MET A 7 10.67 3.22 -0.42
C MET A 7 10.40 3.63 -1.87
N LEU A 8 9.28 3.16 -2.45
CA LEU A 8 8.87 3.52 -3.80
C LEU A 8 8.55 5.01 -3.95
N SER A 9 7.93 5.61 -2.93
CA SER A 9 7.61 7.05 -2.94
C SER A 9 8.88 7.90 -2.88
N TYR A 10 9.94 7.43 -2.20
CA TYR A 10 11.20 8.15 -2.11
C TYR A 10 11.83 8.37 -3.48
N GLU A 11 11.68 7.42 -4.40
CA GLU A 11 12.15 7.56 -5.79
C GLU A 11 11.42 8.69 -6.56
N GLN A 12 10.19 9.05 -6.15
CA GLN A 12 9.38 10.08 -6.84
C GLN A 12 9.41 11.44 -6.16
N VAL A 13 9.37 11.46 -4.82
CA VAL A 13 9.19 12.69 -4.03
C VAL A 13 10.30 12.91 -2.99
N GLY A 14 11.34 12.08 -3.00
CA GLY A 14 12.48 12.17 -2.08
C GLY A 14 12.06 12.07 -0.62
N ALA A 15 12.71 12.86 0.23
CA ALA A 15 12.50 12.84 1.68
C ALA A 15 11.03 13.05 2.10
N ALA A 16 10.21 13.73 1.30
CA ALA A 16 8.78 13.91 1.58
C ALA A 16 8.02 12.59 1.75
N ALA A 17 8.52 11.49 1.17
CA ALA A 17 7.99 10.15 1.35
C ALA A 17 7.91 9.73 2.83
N MET A 18 8.79 10.25 3.70
CA MET A 18 8.80 9.92 5.13
C MET A 18 7.48 10.25 5.83
N MET A 19 6.74 11.25 5.34
CA MET A 19 5.49 11.72 5.94
C MET A 19 4.30 10.82 5.60
N SER A 20 4.46 9.85 4.70
CA SER A 20 3.40 8.91 4.36
C SER A 20 3.09 7.97 5.53
N ARG A 21 1.84 8.02 5.98
CA ARG A 21 1.25 7.09 6.97
C ARG A 21 0.50 5.94 6.31
N ALA A 22 0.76 5.68 5.03
CA ALA A 22 0.17 4.56 4.31
C ALA A 22 0.46 3.24 5.05
N THR A 23 -0.55 2.43 5.27
CA THR A 23 -0.47 1.21 6.06
C THR A 23 -1.46 0.16 5.55
N ALA A 24 -1.29 -1.09 5.97
CA ALA A 24 -2.22 -2.17 5.66
C ALA A 24 -2.27 -3.16 6.83
N GLY A 25 -3.40 -3.84 6.98
CA GLY A 25 -3.60 -4.88 7.99
C GLY A 25 -4.83 -5.72 7.69
N VAL A 26 -5.12 -6.67 8.57
CA VAL A 26 -6.28 -7.56 8.47
C VAL A 26 -7.13 -7.42 9.72
N TYR A 27 -8.44 -7.30 9.53
CA TYR A 27 -9.43 -7.32 10.61
C TYR A 27 -10.60 -8.20 10.23
N ARG A 28 -10.90 -9.23 11.04
CA ARG A 28 -12.00 -10.19 10.80
C ARG A 28 -12.07 -10.67 9.34
N GLN A 29 -11.00 -11.33 8.87
CA GLN A 29 -10.91 -11.86 7.49
C GLN A 29 -11.03 -10.79 6.38
N THR A 30 -10.88 -9.51 6.73
CA THR A 30 -10.94 -8.41 5.78
C THR A 30 -9.59 -7.72 5.72
N THR A 31 -8.99 -7.68 4.53
CA THR A 31 -7.80 -6.86 4.26
C THR A 31 -8.20 -5.39 4.19
N ILE A 32 -7.51 -4.55 4.95
CA ILE A 32 -7.70 -3.10 4.98
C ILE A 32 -6.39 -2.45 4.55
N ILE A 33 -6.45 -1.59 3.53
CA ILE A 33 -5.30 -0.84 3.03
C ILE A 33 -5.63 0.65 3.09
N SER A 34 -4.82 1.41 3.81
CA SER A 34 -4.91 2.86 3.90
C SER A 34 -3.85 3.50 3.02
N THR A 35 -4.31 4.25 2.02
CA THR A 35 -3.46 4.96 1.05
C THR A 35 -3.50 6.48 1.28
N PRO A 36 -2.52 7.25 0.75
CA PRO A 36 -2.56 8.72 0.79
C PRO A 36 -3.69 9.28 -0.10
N GLY A 37 -4.09 10.53 0.14
CA GLY A 37 -5.19 11.17 -0.62
C GLY A 37 -4.82 11.63 -2.04
N SER A 38 -3.55 11.63 -2.42
CA SER A 38 -3.13 12.06 -3.77
C SER A 38 -3.41 10.95 -4.81
N PRO A 39 -4.06 11.25 -5.96
CA PRO A 39 -4.30 10.26 -7.01
C PRO A 39 -3.04 9.55 -7.49
N LYS A 40 -1.92 10.27 -7.62
CA LYS A 40 -0.62 9.70 -8.02
C LYS A 40 -0.11 8.68 -7.00
N ALA A 41 -0.26 8.97 -5.71
CA ALA A 41 0.13 8.07 -4.64
C ALA A 41 -0.75 6.80 -4.60
N VAL A 42 -2.05 6.95 -4.83
CA VAL A 42 -2.97 5.82 -4.95
C VAL A 42 -2.60 4.95 -6.15
N GLN A 43 -2.30 5.54 -7.30
CA GLN A 43 -1.85 4.82 -8.50
C GLN A 43 -0.56 4.03 -8.23
N LEU A 44 0.45 4.66 -7.61
CA LEU A 44 1.69 4.00 -7.24
C LEU A 44 1.45 2.79 -6.32
N ALA A 45 0.65 2.97 -5.27
CA ALA A 45 0.27 1.89 -4.36
C ALA A 45 -0.43 0.75 -5.10
N TRP A 46 -1.38 1.10 -5.98
CA TRP A 46 -2.17 0.14 -6.73
C TRP A 46 -1.31 -0.71 -7.66
N GLU A 47 -0.55 -0.06 -8.55
CA GLU A 47 0.19 -0.74 -9.62
C GLU A 47 1.39 -1.53 -9.09
N LYS A 48 2.08 -1.02 -8.07
CA LYS A 48 3.34 -1.62 -7.60
C LYS A 48 3.19 -2.57 -6.42
N LEU A 49 2.12 -2.45 -5.63
CA LEU A 49 1.99 -3.19 -4.36
C LEU A 49 0.66 -3.94 -4.23
N ILE A 50 -0.48 -3.32 -4.58
CA ILE A 50 -1.80 -3.90 -4.28
C ILE A 50 -2.22 -4.88 -5.36
N ALA A 51 -2.29 -4.45 -6.62
CA ALA A 51 -2.78 -5.28 -7.71
C ALA A 51 -1.95 -6.56 -7.93
N PRO A 52 -0.61 -6.54 -7.85
CA PRO A 52 0.20 -7.76 -7.98
C PRO A 52 -0.09 -8.81 -6.90
N GLU A 53 -0.41 -8.38 -5.68
CA GLU A 53 -0.58 -9.27 -4.53
C GLU A 53 -2.05 -9.55 -4.18
N LEU A 54 -3.00 -8.95 -4.91
CA LEU A 54 -4.42 -8.95 -4.52
C LEU A 54 -4.99 -10.36 -4.35
N ALA A 55 -4.70 -11.26 -5.29
CA ALA A 55 -5.16 -12.66 -5.22
C ALA A 55 -4.59 -13.38 -4.00
N HIS A 56 -3.31 -13.18 -3.71
CA HIS A 56 -2.65 -13.79 -2.56
C HIS A 56 -3.18 -13.22 -1.23
N LEU A 57 -3.42 -11.89 -1.17
CA LEU A 57 -4.02 -11.23 -0.02
C LEU A 57 -5.40 -11.79 0.31
N VAL A 58 -6.27 -11.98 -0.71
CA VAL A 58 -7.61 -12.56 -0.53
C VAL A 58 -7.53 -13.99 -0.01
N TRP A 59 -6.66 -14.81 -0.60
CA TRP A 59 -6.48 -16.19 -0.14
C TRP A 59 -5.98 -16.26 1.31
N THR A 60 -5.03 -15.40 1.68
CA THR A 60 -4.40 -15.39 3.01
C THR A 60 -5.39 -15.03 4.12
N VAL A 61 -6.39 -14.18 3.84
CA VAL A 61 -7.38 -13.78 4.86
C VAL A 61 -8.63 -14.67 4.88
N ALA A 62 -8.84 -15.47 3.84
CA ALA A 62 -9.95 -16.42 3.74
C ALA A 62 -9.66 -17.76 4.44
N GLY A 63 -8.38 -18.10 4.62
CA GLY A 63 -7.94 -19.23 5.46
C GLY A 63 -8.06 -18.93 6.94
#